data_AF-A0A6J7KF02-F1
#
_entry.id   AF-A0A6J7KF02-F1
#
_cell.length_a   1.000
_cell.length_b   1.000
_cell.length_c   1.000
_cell.angle_alpha   90.00
_cell.angle_beta   90.00
_cell.angle_gamma   90.00
#
_symmetry.space_group_name_H-M   'P 1'
#
loop_
_entity.id
_entity.type
_entity.pdbx_description
1 polymer ?
#
loop_
_entity_poly.entity_id
_entity_poly.type
_entity_poly.pdbx_seq_one_letter_code
_entity_poly.pdbx_strand_id
1 'polypeptide(L)' 'MVIDRSTREPLAPYGSSSPKMNEIVATCKKNGLMPFNNFNRIHMVPPCNVSSEEALEGIKLLSNSLTEIGF' A
#
# COMPACT_ATOMS: atom_id res chain seq x y z
N MET A 1 -7.10 1.81 -3.97
CA MET A 1 -6.65 3.21 -3.96
C MET A 1 -7.21 3.92 -5.18
N VAL A 2 -7.68 5.14 -4.99
CA VAL A 2 -8.39 5.90 -6.03
C VAL A 2 -7.73 7.25 -6.18
N ILE A 3 -7.82 7.81 -7.38
CA ILE A 3 -7.33 9.16 -7.69
C ILE A 3 -8.21 10.18 -6.94
N ASP A 4 -9.52 9.97 -7.02
CA ASP A 4 -10.52 10.83 -6.40
C ASP A 4 -11.54 9.97 -5.64
N ARG A 5 -11.86 10.39 -4.41
CA ARG A 5 -12.76 9.63 -3.52
C ARG A 5 -14.24 9.74 -3.92
N SER A 6 -14.63 10.78 -4.63
CA SER A 6 -15.98 11.00 -5.16
C SER A 6 -16.23 10.15 -6.42
N THR A 7 -15.31 10.16 -7.38
CA THR A 7 -15.45 9.40 -8.63
C THR A 7 -15.09 7.93 -8.46
N ARG A 8 -14.26 7.62 -7.45
CA ARG A 8 -13.67 6.30 -7.21
C ARG A 8 -12.85 5.79 -8.39
N GLU A 9 -12.34 6.70 -9.22
CA GLU A 9 -11.48 6.35 -10.35
C GLU A 9 -10.22 5.63 -9.83
N PRO A 10 -9.91 4.42 -10.33
CA PRO A 10 -8.77 3.65 -9.84
C PRO A 10 -7.42 4.33 -10.09
N LEU A 11 -6.49 4.21 -9.14
CA LEU A 11 -5.13 4.78 -9.24
C LEU A 11 -4.23 4.08 -10.28
N ALA A 12 -4.69 2.99 -10.88
CA ALA A 12 -4.02 2.25 -11.94
C ALA A 12 -5.07 1.83 -13.00
N PRO A 13 -4.68 1.23 -14.15
CA PRO A 13 -5.58 0.57 -15.14
C PRO A 13 -5.68 -0.97 -14.95
N TYR A 14 -6.89 -1.53 -15.12
CA TYR A 14 -7.21 -2.89 -14.65
C TYR A 14 -6.25 -3.93 -15.24
N GLY A 15 -5.72 -4.82 -14.40
CA GLY A 15 -4.72 -5.81 -14.81
C GLY A 15 -3.29 -5.28 -14.96
N SER A 16 -3.02 -4.01 -14.62
CA SER A 16 -1.69 -3.42 -14.67
C SER A 16 -1.42 -2.50 -13.48
N SER A 17 -0.18 -2.03 -13.36
CA SER A 17 0.23 -1.03 -12.36
C SER A 17 0.21 0.39 -12.95
N SER A 18 0.54 1.38 -12.13
CA SER A 18 0.77 2.77 -12.55
C SER A 18 2.05 3.32 -11.94
N PRO A 19 2.62 4.42 -12.47
CA PRO A 19 3.78 5.07 -11.85
C PRO A 19 3.55 5.40 -10.36
N LYS A 20 2.35 5.87 -10.01
CA LYS A 20 2.00 6.19 -8.61
C LYS A 20 1.89 4.94 -7.74
N MET A 21 1.34 3.84 -8.25
CA MET A 21 1.35 2.55 -7.54
C MET A 21 2.77 2.03 -7.31
N ASN A 22 3.65 2.18 -8.31
CA ASN A 22 5.05 1.77 -8.19
C ASN A 22 5.81 2.60 -7.15
N GLU A 23 5.55 3.92 -7.09
CA GLU A 23 6.09 4.80 -6.05
C GLU A 23 5.64 4.35 -4.66
N ILE A 24 4.35 4.07 -4.45
CA ILE A 24 3.83 3.58 -3.17
C ILE A 24 4.56 2.30 -2.74
N VAL A 25 4.69 1.32 -3.65
CA VAL A 25 5.37 0.05 -3.35
C VAL A 25 6.85 0.27 -3.06
N ALA A 26 7.53 1.17 -3.80
CA ALA A 26 8.93 1.50 -3.56
C ALA A 26 9.14 2.16 -2.19
N THR A 27 8.28 3.10 -1.79
CA THR A 27 8.34 3.75 -0.47
C THR A 27 8.02 2.76 0.65
N CYS A 28 7.08 1.84 0.46
CA CYS A 28 6.85 0.75 1.42
C CYS A 28 8.12 -0.07 1.62
N LYS A 29 8.77 -0.50 0.53
CA LYS A 29 10.01 -1.29 0.58
C LYS A 29 11.14 -0.54 1.27
N LYS A 30 11.32 0.75 0.96
CA LYS A 30 12.29 1.63 1.61
C LYS A 30 12.09 1.68 3.13
N ASN A 31 10.84 1.70 3.57
CA ASN A 31 10.47 1.77 4.99
C ASN A 31 10.39 0.38 5.66
N GLY A 32 10.83 -0.69 4.98
CA GLY A 32 10.91 -2.05 5.55
C GLY A 32 9.64 -2.88 5.40
N LEU A 33 8.63 -2.41 4.66
CA LEU A 33 7.41 -3.15 4.37
C LEU A 33 7.45 -3.73 2.94
N MET A 34 7.19 -5.03 2.79
CA MET A 34 7.07 -5.68 1.48
C MET A 34 5.60 -5.99 1.15
N PRO A 35 4.83 -5.03 0.62
CA PRO A 35 3.44 -5.28 0.23
C PRO A 35 3.35 -6.04 -1.08
N PHE A 36 2.26 -6.79 -1.24
CA PHE A 36 1.80 -7.23 -2.56
C PHE A 36 0.78 -6.22 -3.10
N ASN A 37 0.95 -5.79 -4.35
CA ASN A 37 -0.05 -4.96 -5.01
C ASN A 37 -0.66 -5.68 -6.21
N ASN A 38 -1.97 -5.55 -6.35
CA ASN A 38 -2.69 -5.95 -7.54
C ASN A 38 -3.52 -4.77 -8.02
N PHE A 39 -3.21 -4.28 -9.21
CA PHE A 39 -3.87 -3.12 -9.77
C PHE A 39 -3.72 -1.91 -8.82
N ASN A 40 -4.81 -1.28 -8.42
CA ASN A 40 -4.84 -0.16 -7.49
C ASN A 40 -4.93 -0.58 -6.01
N ARG A 41 -4.70 -1.85 -5.66
CA ARG A 41 -4.85 -2.39 -4.29
C ARG A 41 -3.52 -2.76 -3.68
N ILE A 42 -3.37 -2.50 -2.39
CA ILE A 42 -2.30 -3.01 -1.54
C ILE A 42 -2.90 -4.10 -0.66
N HIS A 43 -2.27 -5.28 -0.65
CA HIS A 43 -2.69 -6.43 0.11
C HIS A 43 -1.76 -6.60 1.31
N MET A 44 -2.35 -6.56 2.50
CA MET A 44 -1.68 -6.78 3.78
C MET A 44 -2.14 -8.14 4.30
N VAL A 45 -1.31 -9.18 4.13
CA VAL A 45 -1.65 -10.56 4.48
C VAL A 45 -0.53 -11.14 5.35
N PRO A 46 -0.49 -10.77 6.65
CA PRO A 46 0.54 -11.28 7.54
C PRO A 46 0.35 -12.79 7.80
N PRO A 47 1.38 -13.47 8.33
CA PRO A 47 1.26 -14.85 8.80
C PRO A 47 0.17 -15.04 9.85
N CYS A 48 -0.44 -16.22 9.91
CA CYS A 48 -1.52 -16.53 10.88
C CYS A 48 -1.06 -16.52 12.34
N ASN A 49 0.24 -16.54 12.61
CA ASN A 49 0.85 -16.52 13.94
C ASN A 49 1.41 -15.14 14.33
N VAL A 50 1.10 -14.09 13.56
CA VAL A 50 1.52 -12.71 13.88
C VAL A 50 0.93 -12.26 15.22
N SER A 51 1.73 -11.59 16.04
CA SER A 51 1.27 -10.93 17.27
C SER A 51 0.47 -9.67 16.95
N SER A 52 -0.22 -9.13 17.96
CA SER A 52 -0.94 -7.85 17.81
C SER A 52 0.03 -6.69 17.59
N GLU A 53 1.19 -6.75 18.23
CA GLU A 53 2.26 -5.76 18.17
C GLU A 53 2.89 -5.71 16.77
N GLU A 54 3.25 -6.87 16.21
CA GLU A 54 3.79 -6.98 14.84
C GLU A 54 2.77 -6.52 13.78
N ALA A 55 1.49 -6.88 13.96
CA ALA A 55 0.43 -6.43 13.06
C ALA A 55 0.28 -4.90 13.08
N LEU A 56 0.32 -4.30 14.28
CA LEU A 56 0.28 -2.85 14.44
C LEU A 56 1.51 -2.17 13.83
N GLU A 57 2.70 -2.74 13.99
CA GLU A 57 3.92 -2.25 13.35
C GLU A 57 3.79 -2.23 11.83
N GLY A 58 3.32 -3.33 11.22
CA GLY A 58 3.09 -3.39 9.77
C GLY A 58 2.10 -2.33 9.27
N ILE A 59 1.04 -2.05 10.02
CA ILE A 59 0.07 -0.98 9.69
C ILE A 59 0.72 0.40 9.82
N LYS A 60 1.55 0.64 10.85
CA LYS A 60 2.28 1.91 11.03
C LYS A 60 3.25 2.15 9.87
N LEU A 61 3.98 1.13 9.43
CA LEU A 61 4.87 1.24 8.28
C LEU A 61 4.11 1.63 7.02
N LEU A 62 2.96 0.98 6.76
CA LEU A 62 2.10 1.34 5.62
C LEU A 62 1.62 2.79 5.72
N SER A 63 1.12 3.22 6.89
CA SER A 63 0.66 4.58 7.11
C SER A 63 1.77 5.60 6.87
N ASN A 64 2.97 5.35 7.41
CA ASN A 64 4.12 6.23 7.24
C ASN A 64 4.52 6.37 5.76
N SER A 65 4.58 5.25 5.04
CA SER A 65 4.89 5.25 3.60
C SER A 65 3.87 6.01 2.76
N LEU A 66 2.58 5.96 3.12
CA LEU A 66 1.52 6.70 2.43
C LEU A 66 1.60 8.20 2.73
N THR A 67 1.79 8.57 4.00
CA THR A 67 1.97 9.98 4.42
C THR A 67 3.18 10.63 3.73
N GLU A 68 4.30 9.91 3.59
CA GLU A 68 5.54 10.41 2.96
C GLU A 68 5.33 10.89 1.52
N ILE A 69 4.38 10.30 0.79
CA ILE A 69 4.12 10.59 -0.63
C ILE A 69 2.76 11.27 -0.87
N GLY A 70 2.15 11.80 0.20
CA GLY A 70 1.03 12.73 0.16
C GLY A 70 -0.38 12.12 0.13
N PHE A 71 -0.59 10.94 0.74
CA PHE A 71 -1.93 10.34 0.91
C PHE A 71 -2.59 10.65 2.26
#